data_AF-A0A154V4R4-F1
#
_entry.id   AF-A0A154V4R4-F1
#
_cell.length_a   1.000
_cell.length_b   1.000
_cell.length_c   1.000
_cell.angle_alpha   90.00
_cell.angle_beta   90.00
_cell.angle_gamma   90.00
#
_symmetry.space_group_name_H-M   'P 1'
#
loop_
_entity.id
_entity.type
_entity.pdbx_description
1 polymer ?
#
loop_
_entity_poly.entity_id
_entity_poly.type
_entity_poly.pdbx_seq_one_letter_code
_entity_poly.pdbx_strand_id
1 'polypeptide(L)'
;MLSTIESAGSIVADSARAILETMSMEPWSHVVSVNPWEDGIFQRRMQFIYEIDSKAVAVTKFTATYGDTRIDLTCSAGFDVYPRLIPVFDGIAVTSPFEEVVG
;
A
#
# COMPACT_ATOMS: atom_id res chain seq x y z
N MET A 1 -18.48 -0.99 -5.14
CA MET A 1 -18.02 -1.40 -6.49
C MET A 1 -16.63 -0.82 -6.63
N LEU A 2 -15.58 -1.65 -6.62
CA LEU A 2 -14.21 -1.16 -6.82
C LEU A 2 -14.05 -0.89 -8.32
N SER A 3 -13.86 0.37 -8.70
CA SER A 3 -13.52 0.72 -10.08
C SER A 3 -12.08 0.31 -10.36
N THR A 4 -11.87 -0.39 -11.47
CA THR A 4 -10.52 -0.56 -12.04
C THR A 4 -10.08 0.78 -12.63
N ILE A 5 -9.04 1.40 -12.07
CA ILE A 5 -8.36 2.52 -12.74
C ILE A 5 -7.55 1.96 -13.91
N GLU A 6 -7.83 2.44 -15.12
CA GLU A 6 -6.97 2.20 -16.27
C GLU A 6 -5.58 2.83 -16.04
N SER A 7 -4.53 2.01 -16.15
CA SER A 7 -3.14 2.46 -16.01
C SER A 7 -2.79 3.53 -17.05
N ALA A 8 -2.11 4.57 -16.61
CA ALA A 8 -1.54 5.63 -17.44
C ALA A 8 -0.13 5.27 -17.97
N GLY A 9 0.34 4.04 -17.76
CA GLY A 9 1.64 3.57 -18.24
C GLY A 9 2.84 4.20 -17.51
N SER A 10 2.61 4.83 -16.35
CA SER A 10 3.66 5.46 -15.54
C SER A 10 3.37 5.26 -14.06
N ILE A 11 4.31 4.69 -13.34
CA ILE A 11 4.19 4.42 -11.90
C ILE A 11 3.91 5.70 -11.09
N VAL A 12 4.41 6.85 -11.53
CA VAL A 12 4.19 8.14 -10.86
C VAL A 12 2.75 8.61 -11.08
N ALA A 13 2.25 8.49 -12.31
CA ALA A 13 0.87 8.88 -12.66
C ALA A 13 -0.17 7.92 -12.05
N ASP A 14 0.12 6.62 -12.04
CA ASP A 14 -0.75 5.60 -11.46
C ASP A 14 -0.79 5.71 -9.93
N SER A 15 0.35 6.03 -9.30
CA SER A 15 0.39 6.33 -7.87
C SER A 15 -0.37 7.60 -7.55
N ALA A 16 -0.22 8.66 -8.35
CA ALA A 16 -0.97 9.90 -8.17
C ALA A 16 -2.49 9.68 -8.35
N ARG A 17 -2.92 8.88 -9.34
CA ARG A 17 -4.34 8.53 -9.53
C ARG A 17 -4.89 7.67 -8.39
N ALA A 18 -4.14 6.67 -7.93
CA ALA A 18 -4.54 5.86 -6.78
C ALA A 18 -4.64 6.71 -5.49
N ILE A 19 -3.73 7.67 -5.29
CA ILE A 19 -3.81 8.63 -4.18
C ILE A 19 -5.04 9.51 -4.34
N LEU A 20 -5.29 10.07 -5.52
CA LEU A 20 -6.45 10.94 -5.78
C LEU A 20 -7.80 10.21 -5.64
N GLU A 21 -7.88 8.94 -6.06
CA GLU A 21 -9.05 8.08 -5.84
C GLU A 21 -9.22 7.75 -4.36
N THR A 22 -8.13 7.41 -3.66
CA THR A 22 -8.17 7.18 -2.21
C THR A 22 -8.65 8.42 -1.47
N MET A 23 -8.21 9.61 -1.87
CA MET A 23 -8.65 10.90 -1.33
C MET A 23 -10.12 11.24 -1.63
N SER A 24 -10.70 10.67 -2.68
CA SER A 24 -12.08 10.94 -3.09
C SER A 24 -13.09 9.95 -2.54
N MET A 25 -12.63 8.85 -1.94
CA MET A 25 -13.49 7.86 -1.32
C MET A 25 -13.74 8.22 0.14
N GLU A 26 -15.00 8.49 0.48
CA GLU A 26 -15.42 8.25 1.85
C GLU A 26 -15.30 6.75 2.13
N PRO A 27 -14.83 6.39 3.31
CA PRO A 27 -14.54 7.28 4.46
C PRO A 27 -13.17 8.00 4.42
N TRP A 28 -13.07 9.15 5.12
CA TRP A 28 -11.89 10.06 5.13
C TRP A 28 -10.56 9.31 5.14
N SER A 29 -9.71 9.51 4.14
CA SER A 29 -8.35 8.97 4.11
C SER A 29 -7.31 10.09 4.11
N HIS A 30 -6.35 10.02 5.03
CA HIS A 30 -5.21 10.93 5.12
C HIS A 30 -3.94 10.17 4.80
N VAL A 31 -3.25 10.57 3.72
CA VAL A 31 -1.91 10.07 3.41
C VAL A 31 -0.95 10.66 4.43
N VAL A 32 -0.32 9.81 5.23
CA VAL A 32 0.61 10.22 6.28
C VAL A 32 2.04 10.30 5.75
N SER A 33 2.45 9.32 4.95
CA SER A 33 3.80 9.27 4.39
C SER A 33 3.90 8.39 3.14
N VAL A 34 4.86 8.72 2.28
CA VAL A 34 5.31 7.86 1.17
C VAL A 34 6.83 7.92 1.16
N ASN A 35 7.47 6.80 1.46
CA ASN A 35 8.92 6.69 1.55
C ASN A 35 9.42 5.60 0.60
N PRO A 36 10.64 5.74 0.04
CA PRO A 36 11.34 4.61 -0.56
C PRO A 36 11.44 3.44 0.43
N TRP A 37 11.44 2.22 -0.11
CA TRP A 37 11.69 1.00 0.65
C TRP A 37 12.82 0.26 -0.05
N GLU A 38 13.89 -0.03 0.69
CA GLU A 38 15.14 -0.55 0.13
C GLU A 38 15.30 -2.06 0.37
N ASP A 39 14.42 -2.67 1.16
CA ASP A 39 14.53 -4.06 1.59
C ASP A 39 13.60 -5.00 0.80
N GLY A 40 14.15 -6.04 0.16
CA GLY A 40 13.37 -7.01 -0.61
C GLY A 40 12.86 -6.45 -1.95
N ILE A 41 11.75 -7.02 -2.46
CA ILE A 41 11.26 -6.73 -3.82
C ILE A 41 10.45 -5.43 -3.95
N PHE A 42 9.96 -4.90 -2.82
CA PHE A 42 9.12 -3.72 -2.83
C PHE A 42 9.97 -2.47 -2.89
N GLN A 43 9.48 -1.45 -3.59
CA GLN A 43 10.24 -0.24 -3.90
C GLN A 43 9.82 0.95 -3.04
N ARG A 44 8.62 0.88 -2.47
CA ARG A 44 8.01 1.98 -1.70
C ARG A 44 7.18 1.44 -0.56
N ARG A 45 7.14 2.22 0.51
CA ARG A 45 6.24 2.07 1.65
C ARG A 45 5.36 3.30 1.77
N MET A 46 4.06 3.11 1.77
CA MET A 46 3.05 4.15 1.91
C MET A 46 2.26 3.93 3.19
N GLN A 47 1.98 5.01 3.93
CA GLN A 47 1.18 4.95 5.15
C GLN A 47 -0.01 5.88 5.07
N PHE A 48 -1.16 5.36 5.48
CA PHE A 48 -2.45 6.06 5.42
C PHE A 48 -3.19 5.85 6.73
N ILE A 49 -4.10 6.77 7.02
CA ILE A 49 -5.13 6.60 8.04
C ILE A 49 -6.46 6.80 7.35
N TYR A 50 -7.43 5.94 7.59
CA TYR A 50 -8.82 6.24 7.24
C TYR A 50 -9.78 5.88 8.37
N GLU A 51 -10.94 6.52 8.40
CA GLU A 51 -12.05 6.05 9.26
C GLU A 51 -12.84 4.97 8.51
N ILE A 52 -13.46 3.97 9.11
CA ILE A 52 -14.48 3.11 8.47
C ILE A 52 -15.39 2.60 9.59
N ASP A 53 -16.71 2.61 9.40
CA ASP A 53 -17.67 2.21 10.45
C ASP A 53 -17.41 2.92 11.80
N SER A 54 -17.07 4.21 11.75
CA SER A 54 -16.66 5.03 12.91
C SER A 54 -15.44 4.50 13.68
N LYS A 55 -14.57 3.74 13.01
CA LYS A 55 -13.28 3.24 13.52
C LYS A 55 -12.13 3.83 12.72
N ALA A 56 -11.14 4.40 13.42
CA ALA A 56 -9.88 4.77 12.80
C ALA A 56 -9.05 3.52 12.48
N VAL A 57 -8.58 3.43 11.24
CA VAL A 57 -7.76 2.35 10.69
C VAL A 57 -6.47 2.95 10.17
N ALA A 58 -5.35 2.38 10.58
CA ALA A 58 -4.05 2.68 10.01
C ALA A 58 -3.71 1.63 8.96
N VAL A 59 -3.08 2.08 7.88
CA VAL A 59 -2.68 1.24 6.76
C VAL A 59 -1.23 1.45 6.41
N THR A 60 -0.50 0.35 6.20
CA THR A 60 0.78 0.34 5.49
C THR A 60 0.62 -0.45 4.21
N LYS A 61 1.06 0.11 3.09
CA LYS A 61 1.12 -0.54 1.79
C LYS A 61 2.56 -0.55 1.28
N PHE A 62 3.03 -1.72 0.86
CA PHE A 62 4.26 -1.88 0.10
C PHE A 62 3.91 -2.10 -1.37
N THR A 63 4.66 -1.47 -2.27
CA THR A 63 4.39 -1.54 -3.72
C THR A 63 5.62 -1.95 -4.50
N ALA A 64 5.46 -2.91 -5.41
CA ALA A 64 6.47 -3.32 -6.37
C ALA A 64 5.88 -3.26 -7.78
N THR A 65 6.73 -3.06 -8.79
CA THR A 65 6.36 -3.20 -10.19
C THR A 65 7.30 -4.20 -10.85
N TYR A 66 6.73 -5.20 -11.51
CA TYR A 66 7.45 -6.23 -12.26
C TYR A 66 6.90 -6.28 -13.69
N GLY A 67 7.71 -5.83 -14.66
CA GLY A 67 7.23 -5.59 -16.02
C GLY A 67 6.04 -4.62 -16.01
N ASP A 68 4.93 -5.04 -16.62
CA ASP A 68 3.67 -4.26 -16.65
C ASP A 68 2.74 -4.58 -15.46
N THR A 69 3.18 -5.42 -14.51
CA THR A 69 2.35 -5.84 -13.37
C THR A 69 2.73 -5.08 -12.11
N ARG A 70 1.71 -4.61 -11.38
CA ARG A 70 1.85 -3.99 -10.07
C ARG A 70 1.49 -4.98 -8.97
N ILE A 71 2.31 -5.03 -7.92
CA ILE A 71 2.09 -5.85 -6.73
C ILE A 71 1.95 -4.92 -5.53
N ASP A 72 0.84 -5.03 -4.82
CA ASP A 72 0.58 -4.28 -3.59
C ASP A 72 0.43 -5.27 -2.42
N LEU A 73 1.25 -5.10 -1.39
CA LEU A 73 1.12 -5.80 -0.11
C LEU A 73 0.57 -4.82 0.93
N THR A 74 -0.63 -5.07 1.46
CA THR A 74 -1.34 -4.10 2.30
C THR A 74 -1.71 -4.68 3.67
N CYS A 75 -1.37 -3.96 4.74
CA CYS A 75 -1.80 -4.23 6.11
C CYS A 75 -2.67 -3.08 6.57
N SER A 76 -3.87 -3.41 7.03
CA SER A 76 -4.83 -2.47 7.62
C SER A 76 -5.26 -2.98 8.98
N ALA A 77 -5.18 -2.14 10.01
CA ALA A 77 -5.63 -2.50 11.35
C ALA A 77 -6.08 -1.27 12.14
N GLY A 78 -6.93 -1.50 13.14
CA GLY A 78 -7.23 -0.50 14.17
C GLY A 78 -5.96 -0.04 14.88
N PHE A 79 -5.94 1.20 15.36
CA PHE A 79 -4.76 1.82 15.98
C PHE A 79 -4.24 1.07 17.21
N ASP A 80 -5.11 0.32 17.89
CA ASP A 80 -4.80 -0.51 19.05
C ASP A 80 -3.93 -1.72 18.71
N VAL A 81 -4.11 -2.30 17.53
CA VAL A 81 -3.40 -3.51 17.08
C VAL A 81 -2.27 -3.18 16.09
N TYR A 82 -2.42 -2.10 15.32
CA TYR A 82 -1.52 -1.73 14.23
C TYR A 82 -0.03 -1.68 14.61
N PRO A 83 0.40 -1.07 15.73
CA PRO A 83 1.82 -1.04 16.11
C PRO A 83 2.45 -2.43 16.30
N ARG A 84 1.66 -3.45 16.63
CA ARG A 84 2.12 -4.83 16.80
C ARG A 84 2.22 -5.58 15.48
N LEU A 85 1.37 -5.24 14.51
CA LEU A 85 1.32 -5.89 13.20
C LEU A 85 2.37 -5.34 12.24
N ILE A 86 2.72 -4.05 12.36
CA ILE A 86 3.65 -3.42 11.43
C ILE A 86 5.01 -4.12 11.35
N PRO A 87 5.70 -4.44 12.46
CA PRO A 87 6.99 -5.14 12.37
C PRO A 87 6.89 -6.51 11.69
N VAL A 88 5.78 -7.24 11.90
CA VAL A 88 5.52 -8.52 11.23
C VAL A 88 5.36 -8.31 9.73
N PHE A 89 4.62 -7.27 9.35
CA PHE A 89 4.34 -6.96 7.96
C PHE A 89 5.58 -6.43 7.21
N ASP A 90 6.42 -5.64 7.89
CA ASP A 90 7.74 -5.25 7.39
C ASP A 90 8.58 -6.52 7.11
N GLY A 91 8.58 -7.50 8.03
CA GLY A 91 9.26 -8.79 7.81
C GLY A 91 8.73 -9.60 6.62
N ILE A 92 7.41 -9.59 6.38
CA ILE A 92 6.79 -10.21 5.20
C ILE A 92 7.23 -9.45 3.93
N ALA A 93 7.30 -8.13 3.96
CA ALA A 93 7.72 -7.33 2.81
C ALA A 93 9.18 -7.62 2.43
N VAL A 94 10.06 -7.83 3.42
CA VAL A 94 11.47 -8.20 3.19
C VAL A 94 11.60 -9.61 2.61
N THR A 95 10.87 -10.57 3.15
CA THR A 95 11.05 -12.00 2.85
C THR A 95 10.09 -12.53 1.78
N SER A 96 9.34 -11.64 1.13
CA SER A 96 8.25 -12.00 0.23
C SER A 96 8.74 -12.96 -0.87
N PRO A 97 8.17 -14.18 -0.99
CA PRO A 97 8.67 -15.25 -1.85
C PRO A 97 8.49 -14.99 -3.35
N PHE A 98 8.03 -13.80 -3.73
CA PHE A 98 7.86 -13.41 -5.13
C PHE A 98 9.19 -13.33 -5.89
N GLU A 99 10.36 -13.35 -5.24
CA GLU A 99 11.63 -13.58 -5.94
C GLU A 99 11.71 -14.97 -6.60
N GLU A 100 11.07 -16.00 -6.00
CA GLU A 100 11.12 -17.38 -6.50
C GLU A 100 10.06 -17.70 -7.57
N VAL A 101 8.98 -16.92 -7.64
CA VAL A 101 7.87 -17.16 -8.59
C VAL A 101 8.17 -16.58 -9.97
N VAL A 102 9.16 -15.69 -10.07
CA VAL A 102 9.42 -14.89 -11.27
C VAL A 102 10.88 -14.98 -11.74
N GLY A 103 11.65 -15.91 -11.15
CA GLY A 103 13.01 -16.31 -11.55
C GLY A 103 13.01 -17.58 -12.41
#